data_AF-A0A7W0T332-F1
#
_entry.id   AF-A0A7W0T332-F1
#
_cell.length_a   1.000
_cell.length_b   1.000
_cell.length_c   1.000
_cell.angle_alpha   90.00
_cell.angle_beta   90.00
_cell.angle_gamma   90.00
#
_symmetry.space_group_name_H-M   'P 1'
#
loop_
_entity.id
_entity.type
_entity.pdbx_description
1 polymer ?
#
loop_
_entity_poly.entity_id
_entity_poly.type
_entity_poly.pdbx_seq_one_letter_code
_entity_poly.pdbx_strand_id
1 'polypeptide(L)'
;SVALPVLVGALATLAWRDRSPRAALATPALLVTAVLLRSTIAPLALGLGVAWCLDPRPRRAWAIASGLAVLVALPFVLWNLTYLGTPLPVAQLRANANVTDEIFVWTRGQLGYGLGGLMISPGRGLLWYAPVAVFGIVRALRGNSRSERVMAAAAVLQILAVAVFHMWWGGICFGPRFLVEVTWVGIWLASSASVAAAGVTRAGLAGARVARGLGVLAVVVTLIVGQLGLWCWRAEQWETRRNPDIDQNALWDFVDSPITAMARDIRDQPIAMDTLLAPPRMRCEAGHLRTFH
;
A
#
# COMPACT_ATOMS: atom_id res chain seq x y z
N SER A 1 -5.46 -6.04 -4.53
CA SER A 1 -6.09 -5.78 -3.21
C SER A 1 -7.50 -5.25 -3.46
N VAL A 2 -8.55 -5.89 -2.95
CA VAL A 2 -9.95 -5.47 -3.16
C VAL A 2 -10.29 -4.20 -2.34
N ALA A 3 -9.58 -3.97 -1.24
CA ALA A 3 -9.75 -2.76 -0.42
C ALA A 3 -9.19 -1.48 -1.07
N LEU A 4 -8.26 -1.63 -2.01
CA LEU A 4 -7.53 -0.50 -2.58
C LEU A 4 -8.43 0.48 -3.36
N PRO A 5 -9.30 0.04 -4.30
CA PRO A 5 -10.21 0.96 -4.99
C PRO A 5 -11.11 1.75 -4.02
N VAL A 6 -11.53 1.12 -2.92
CA VAL A 6 -12.35 1.75 -1.88
C VAL A 6 -11.56 2.82 -1.13
N LEU A 7 -10.31 2.53 -0.75
CA LEU A 7 -9.41 3.49 -0.12
C LEU A 7 -9.11 4.69 -1.04
N VAL A 8 -8.84 4.43 -2.33
CA VAL A 8 -8.63 5.49 -3.34
C VAL A 8 -9.89 6.32 -3.51
N GLY A 9 -11.08 5.70 -3.48
CA GLY A 9 -12.36 6.41 -3.43
C GLY A 9 -12.46 7.35 -2.23
N ALA A 10 -12.06 6.90 -1.04
CA ALA A 10 -12.04 7.73 0.16
C ALA A 10 -11.06 8.91 0.05
N LEU A 11 -9.88 8.68 -0.54
CA LEU A 11 -8.92 9.76 -0.84
C LEU A 11 -9.50 10.76 -1.84
N ALA A 12 -10.19 10.29 -2.89
CA ALA A 12 -10.79 11.14 -3.90
C ALA A 12 -11.92 12.01 -3.31
N THR A 13 -12.79 11.45 -2.48
CA THR A 13 -13.86 12.21 -1.80
C THR A 13 -13.29 13.21 -0.79
N LEU A 14 -12.19 12.87 -0.11
CA LEU A 14 -11.47 13.80 0.76
C LEU A 14 -10.81 14.94 -0.06
N ALA A 15 -10.20 14.62 -1.20
CA ALA A 15 -9.57 15.61 -2.09
C ALA A 15 -10.57 16.59 -2.70
N TRP A 16 -11.79 16.13 -2.97
CA TRP A 16 -12.87 16.95 -3.53
C TRP A 16 -13.78 17.59 -2.48
N ARG A 17 -13.43 17.53 -1.19
CA ARG A 17 -14.28 18.07 -0.12
C ARG A 17 -14.67 19.54 -0.29
N ASP A 18 -13.78 20.35 -0.85
CA ASP A 18 -14.02 21.78 -1.06
C ASP A 18 -14.94 22.05 -2.27
N ARG A 19 -14.90 21.16 -3.28
CA ARG A 19 -15.74 21.26 -4.49
C ARG A 19 -17.10 20.59 -4.32
N SER A 20 -17.15 19.51 -3.56
CA SER A 20 -18.35 18.69 -3.33
C SER A 20 -18.40 18.22 -1.88
N PRO A 21 -18.91 19.05 -0.95
CA PRO A 21 -19.00 18.68 0.46
C PRO A 21 -19.92 17.47 0.69
N ARG A 22 -20.88 17.23 -0.23
CA ARG A 22 -21.75 16.04 -0.20
C ARG A 22 -20.97 14.76 -0.50
N ALA A 23 -20.06 14.77 -1.48
CA ALA A 23 -19.22 13.62 -1.79
C ALA A 23 -18.31 13.26 -0.61
N ALA A 24 -17.79 14.26 0.11
CA ALA A 24 -16.98 14.04 1.30
C ALA A 24 -17.72 13.29 2.43
N LEU A 25 -19.05 13.28 2.46
CA LEU A 25 -19.83 12.52 3.45
C LEU A 25 -19.71 11.00 3.26
N ALA A 26 -19.33 10.54 2.07
CA ALA A 26 -19.09 9.12 1.81
C ALA A 26 -17.75 8.63 2.37
N THR A 27 -16.83 9.54 2.74
CA THR A 27 -15.47 9.18 3.20
C THR A 27 -15.49 8.17 4.34
N PRO A 28 -16.24 8.37 5.45
CA PRO A 28 -16.21 7.40 6.56
C PRO A 28 -16.73 6.02 6.17
N ALA A 29 -17.78 5.95 5.34
CA ALA A 29 -18.31 4.68 4.84
C ALA A 29 -17.30 3.93 3.98
N LEU A 30 -16.60 4.63 3.08
CA LEU A 30 -15.53 4.04 2.27
C LEU A 30 -14.36 3.56 3.14
N LEU A 31 -13.94 4.34 4.13
CA LEU A 31 -12.86 3.94 5.05
C LEU A 31 -13.24 2.69 5.85
N VAL A 32 -14.46 2.63 6.39
CA VAL A 32 -14.96 1.45 7.10
C VAL A 32 -15.00 0.23 6.20
N THR A 33 -15.54 0.38 4.98
CA THR A 33 -15.57 -0.69 3.98
C THR A 33 -14.16 -1.21 3.67
N ALA A 34 -13.20 -0.29 3.49
CA ALA A 34 -11.83 -0.65 3.18
C ALA A 34 -11.19 -1.45 4.33
N VAL A 35 -11.44 -1.06 5.60
CA VAL A 35 -10.98 -1.81 6.79
C VAL A 35 -11.62 -3.18 6.90
N LEU A 36 -12.92 -3.29 6.59
CA LEU A 36 -13.62 -4.57 6.60
C LEU A 36 -13.11 -5.53 5.53
N LEU A 37 -12.75 -5.00 4.35
CA LEU A 37 -12.15 -5.77 3.26
C LEU A 37 -10.69 -6.16 3.54
N ARG A 38 -9.96 -5.32 4.27
CA ARG A 38 -8.55 -5.57 4.60
C ARG A 38 -8.18 -4.90 5.93
N SER A 39 -8.31 -5.62 7.03
CA SER A 39 -8.09 -5.08 8.39
C SER A 39 -6.68 -4.51 8.62
N THR A 40 -5.69 -4.97 7.84
CA THR A 40 -4.33 -4.45 7.90
C THR A 40 -4.22 -2.97 7.57
N ILE A 41 -5.22 -2.34 6.93
CA ILE A 41 -5.19 -0.91 6.58
C ILE A 41 -5.74 0.00 7.70
N ALA A 42 -6.16 -0.57 8.83
CA ALA A 42 -6.81 0.16 9.91
C ALA A 42 -6.03 1.40 10.39
N PRO A 43 -4.69 1.37 10.58
CA PRO A 43 -3.91 2.56 10.92
C PRO A 43 -4.08 3.71 9.90
N LEU A 44 -4.00 3.39 8.60
CA LEU A 44 -4.22 4.37 7.53
C LEU A 44 -5.65 4.92 7.56
N ALA A 45 -6.65 4.03 7.60
CA ALA A 45 -8.05 4.43 7.59
C ALA A 45 -8.41 5.31 8.78
N LEU A 46 -7.85 5.01 9.97
CA LEU A 46 -8.00 5.85 11.16
C LEU A 46 -7.38 7.23 10.94
N GLY A 47 -6.17 7.31 10.40
CA GLY A 47 -5.52 8.59 10.09
C GLY A 47 -6.30 9.45 9.10
N LEU A 48 -6.80 8.85 8.02
CA LEU A 48 -7.66 9.53 7.04
C LEU A 48 -8.98 9.96 7.68
N GLY A 49 -9.56 9.13 8.54
CA GLY A 49 -10.77 9.46 9.31
C GLY A 49 -10.55 10.65 10.23
N VAL A 50 -9.45 10.68 10.99
CA VAL A 50 -9.07 11.83 11.82
C VAL A 50 -8.85 13.06 10.96
N ALA A 51 -8.13 12.93 9.83
CA ALA A 51 -7.91 14.03 8.91
C ALA A 51 -9.22 14.60 8.34
N TRP A 52 -10.21 13.75 8.06
CA TRP A 52 -11.56 14.16 7.72
C TRP A 52 -12.21 14.90 8.89
N CYS A 53 -12.18 14.34 10.10
CA CYS A 53 -12.78 14.94 11.31
C CYS A 53 -12.22 16.33 11.68
N LEU A 54 -11.02 16.68 11.21
CA LEU A 54 -10.39 17.97 11.53
C LEU A 54 -11.04 19.17 10.83
N ASP A 55 -11.79 18.98 9.74
CA ASP A 55 -12.50 20.11 9.13
C ASP A 55 -13.86 20.33 9.82
N PRO A 56 -14.19 21.58 10.19
CA PRO A 56 -15.46 21.89 10.84
C PRO A 56 -16.64 21.57 9.92
N ARG A 57 -17.63 20.84 10.43
CA ARG A 57 -18.84 20.42 9.70
C ARG A 57 -20.08 20.55 10.58
N PRO A 58 -21.26 20.85 9.99
CA PRO A 58 -22.51 20.89 10.76
C PRO A 58 -22.89 19.51 11.30
N ARG A 59 -23.62 19.46 12.43
CA ARG A 59 -24.06 18.19 13.07
C ARG A 59 -24.79 17.25 12.10
N ARG A 60 -25.56 17.80 11.16
CA ARG A 60 -26.24 17.01 10.11
C ARG A 60 -25.27 16.23 9.22
N ALA A 61 -24.11 16.80 8.88
CA ALA A 61 -23.11 16.12 8.07
C ALA A 61 -22.51 14.92 8.82
N TRP A 62 -22.25 15.07 10.12
CA TRP A 62 -21.81 13.99 10.99
C TRP A 62 -22.85 12.86 11.06
N ALA A 63 -24.12 13.19 11.29
CA ALA A 63 -25.18 12.20 11.35
C ALA A 63 -25.31 11.40 10.05
N ILE A 64 -25.25 12.08 8.89
CA ILE A 64 -25.30 11.41 7.57
C ILE A 64 -24.08 10.50 7.38
N ALA A 65 -22.87 11.01 7.64
CA ALA A 65 -21.66 10.25 7.41
C ALA A 65 -21.56 9.01 8.33
N SER A 66 -21.97 9.15 9.60
CA SER A 66 -22.08 8.03 10.54
C SER A 66 -23.15 7.04 10.12
N GLY A 67 -24.32 7.51 9.67
CA GLY A 67 -25.39 6.66 9.17
C GLY A 67 -24.96 5.81 7.97
N LEU A 68 -24.24 6.41 7.00
CA LEU A 68 -23.65 5.70 5.87
C LEU A 68 -22.59 4.68 6.31
N ALA A 69 -21.73 5.04 7.27
CA ALA A 69 -20.72 4.12 7.78
C ALA A 69 -21.33 2.91 8.50
N VAL A 70 -22.36 3.13 9.33
CA VAL A 70 -23.10 2.04 10.00
C VAL A 70 -23.81 1.16 8.98
N LEU A 71 -24.47 1.76 7.98
CA LEU A 71 -25.19 1.02 6.93
C LEU A 71 -24.27 0.04 6.20
N VAL A 72 -23.03 0.44 5.90
CA VAL A 72 -22.07 -0.45 5.24
C VAL A 72 -21.40 -1.43 6.21
N ALA A 73 -21.16 -1.03 7.46
CA ALA A 73 -20.57 -1.91 8.46
C ALA A 73 -21.49 -3.06 8.87
N LEU A 74 -22.79 -2.78 8.96
CA LEU A 74 -23.76 -3.68 9.60
C LEU A 74 -23.80 -5.08 8.97
N PRO A 75 -23.87 -5.26 7.64
CA PRO A 75 -23.86 -6.60 7.04
C PRO A 75 -22.61 -7.41 7.39
N PHE A 76 -21.44 -6.78 7.41
CA PHE A 76 -20.18 -7.45 7.75
C PHE A 76 -20.11 -7.81 9.24
N VAL A 77 -20.54 -6.90 10.12
CA VAL A 77 -20.59 -7.16 11.56
C VAL A 77 -21.54 -8.31 11.87
N LEU A 78 -22.73 -8.31 11.26
CA LEU A 78 -23.70 -9.40 11.42
C LEU A 78 -23.13 -10.73 10.93
N TRP A 79 -22.52 -10.75 9.73
CA TRP A 79 -21.88 -11.95 9.20
C TRP A 79 -20.75 -12.45 10.12
N ASN A 80 -19.86 -11.56 10.59
CA ASN A 80 -18.78 -11.94 11.50
C ASN A 80 -19.33 -12.47 12.84
N LEU A 81 -20.40 -11.88 13.39
CA LEU A 81 -21.03 -12.37 14.61
C LEU A 81 -21.63 -13.77 14.41
N THR A 82 -22.32 -13.99 13.29
CA THR A 82 -22.96 -15.28 12.99
C THR A 82 -21.94 -16.40 12.75
N TYR A 83 -20.87 -16.14 11.99
CA TYR A 83 -19.95 -17.19 11.55
C TYR A 83 -18.64 -17.25 12.34
N LEU A 84 -18.18 -16.14 12.91
CA LEU A 84 -16.92 -16.06 13.64
C LEU A 84 -17.11 -15.83 15.15
N GLY A 85 -18.32 -15.49 15.61
CA GLY A 85 -18.61 -15.20 17.02
C GLY A 85 -17.99 -13.90 17.53
N THR A 86 -17.64 -12.97 16.64
CA THR A 86 -17.02 -11.68 16.98
C THR A 86 -17.42 -10.62 15.96
N PRO A 87 -17.62 -9.34 16.34
CA PRO A 87 -17.98 -8.30 15.37
C PRO A 87 -16.79 -7.86 14.51
N LEU A 88 -15.56 -8.20 14.92
CA LEU A 88 -14.34 -7.75 14.27
C LEU A 88 -13.98 -8.63 13.06
N PRO A 89 -13.36 -8.07 12.00
CA PRO A 89 -12.90 -8.81 10.83
C PRO A 89 -11.64 -9.64 11.15
N VAL A 90 -11.79 -10.66 12.00
CA VAL A 90 -10.71 -11.52 12.50
C VAL A 90 -10.44 -12.73 11.60
N ALA A 91 -11.12 -12.88 10.46
CA ALA A 91 -10.92 -14.02 9.57
C ALA A 91 -9.44 -14.16 9.15
N GLN A 92 -8.81 -13.04 8.76
CA GLN A 92 -7.39 -13.02 8.43
C GLN A 92 -6.50 -13.28 9.65
N LEU A 93 -6.91 -12.81 10.83
CA LEU A 93 -6.21 -13.07 12.09
C LEU A 93 -6.19 -14.57 12.40
N ARG A 94 -7.34 -15.24 12.30
CA ARG A 94 -7.48 -16.68 12.52
C ARG A 94 -6.72 -17.51 11.49
N ALA A 95 -6.75 -17.09 10.21
CA ALA A 95 -5.97 -17.74 9.17
C ALA A 95 -4.46 -17.69 9.47
N ASN A 96 -3.96 -16.55 9.96
CA ASN A 96 -2.55 -16.40 10.33
C ASN A 96 -2.18 -17.07 11.66
N ALA A 97 -3.11 -17.17 12.60
CA ALA A 97 -2.89 -17.84 13.89
C ALA A 97 -2.58 -19.35 13.74
N ASN A 98 -2.94 -19.95 12.60
CA ASN A 98 -2.58 -21.34 12.29
C ASN A 98 -1.15 -21.48 11.73
N VAL A 99 -0.48 -20.37 11.40
CA VAL A 99 0.86 -20.36 10.79
C VAL A 99 1.93 -19.98 11.81
N THR A 100 1.61 -19.11 12.77
CA THR A 100 2.54 -18.64 13.79
C THR A 100 1.82 -18.33 15.10
N ASP A 101 2.50 -18.59 16.21
CA ASP A 101 2.02 -18.26 17.56
C ASP A 101 1.99 -16.74 17.81
N GLU A 102 2.82 -15.97 17.08
CA GLU A 102 2.95 -14.53 17.25
C GLU A 102 2.78 -13.79 15.91
N ILE A 103 1.70 -13.01 15.81
CA ILE A 103 1.42 -12.21 14.60
C ILE A 103 2.40 -11.03 14.48
N PHE A 104 2.77 -10.45 15.62
CA PHE A 104 3.69 -9.33 15.72
C PHE A 104 4.90 -9.74 16.57
N VAL A 105 6.08 -9.67 15.98
CA VAL A 105 7.35 -10.07 16.59
C VAL A 105 8.08 -8.81 17.08
N TRP A 106 8.21 -8.67 18.39
CA TRP A 106 8.75 -7.46 19.05
C TRP A 106 10.21 -7.63 19.54
N THR A 107 11.02 -8.43 18.84
CA THR A 107 12.43 -8.61 19.23
C THR A 107 13.27 -7.37 18.88
N ARG A 108 14.34 -7.11 19.66
CA ARG A 108 15.18 -5.89 19.54
C ARG A 108 15.83 -5.68 18.16
N GLY A 109 15.87 -6.70 17.29
CA GLY A 109 16.33 -6.58 15.91
C GLY A 109 15.21 -6.50 14.87
N GLN A 110 14.02 -7.04 15.16
CA GLN A 110 12.97 -7.22 14.16
C GLN A 110 12.45 -5.90 13.62
N LEU A 111 12.17 -4.92 14.49
CA LEU A 111 11.67 -3.62 14.05
C LEU A 111 12.66 -2.95 13.08
N GLY A 112 13.96 -2.99 13.39
CA GLY A 112 15.00 -2.40 12.55
C GLY A 112 15.16 -3.14 11.22
N TYR A 113 15.18 -4.47 11.27
CA TYR A 113 15.30 -5.33 10.09
C TYR A 113 14.09 -5.19 9.17
N GLY A 114 12.87 -5.29 9.71
CA GLY A 114 11.62 -5.11 8.97
C GLY A 114 11.48 -3.68 8.43
N LEU A 115 11.82 -2.65 9.21
CA LEU A 115 11.78 -1.26 8.73
C LEU A 115 12.80 -1.02 7.61
N GLY A 116 14.03 -1.52 7.76
CA GLY A 116 15.06 -1.47 6.73
C GLY A 116 14.62 -2.22 5.47
N GLY A 117 14.02 -3.39 5.64
CA GLY A 117 13.47 -4.20 4.56
C GLY A 117 12.32 -3.49 3.81
N LEU A 118 11.42 -2.84 4.54
CA LEU A 118 10.29 -2.11 3.97
C LEU A 118 10.67 -0.77 3.34
N MET A 119 11.77 -0.15 3.77
CA MET A 119 12.17 1.18 3.27
C MET A 119 13.25 1.10 2.20
N ILE A 120 14.31 0.29 2.40
CA ILE A 120 15.58 0.40 1.66
C ILE A 120 15.97 -0.90 0.95
N SER A 121 15.47 -2.08 1.35
CA SER A 121 15.83 -3.34 0.68
C SER A 121 15.51 -3.29 -0.83
N PRO A 122 16.38 -3.82 -1.71
CA PRO A 122 16.11 -3.87 -3.14
C PRO A 122 14.96 -4.82 -3.49
N GLY A 123 14.69 -5.82 -2.63
CA GLY A 123 13.58 -6.76 -2.78
C GLY A 123 12.20 -6.16 -2.50
N ARG A 124 12.07 -5.32 -1.45
CA ARG A 124 10.76 -4.84 -0.95
C ARG A 124 10.71 -3.35 -0.63
N GLY A 125 11.81 -2.63 -0.68
CA GLY A 125 11.93 -1.28 -0.14
C GLY A 125 11.10 -0.25 -0.90
N LEU A 126 10.28 0.51 -0.16
CA LEU A 126 9.45 1.57 -0.70
C LEU A 126 10.25 2.62 -1.50
N LEU A 127 11.53 2.84 -1.17
CA LEU A 127 12.40 3.77 -1.89
C LEU A 127 12.72 3.31 -3.32
N TRP A 128 12.76 2.00 -3.59
CA TRP A 128 13.01 1.44 -4.92
C TRP A 128 11.72 1.37 -5.73
N TYR A 129 10.63 0.95 -5.10
CA TYR A 129 9.38 0.66 -5.79
C TYR A 129 8.46 1.88 -5.95
N ALA A 130 8.47 2.79 -4.99
CA ALA A 130 7.62 3.98 -5.01
C ALA A 130 8.26 5.19 -4.31
N PRO A 131 9.43 5.67 -4.77
CA PRO A 131 10.09 6.83 -4.17
C PRO A 131 9.20 8.07 -4.09
N VAL A 132 8.23 8.24 -4.99
CA VAL A 132 7.27 9.37 -4.93
C VAL A 132 6.40 9.31 -3.67
N ALA A 133 6.07 8.11 -3.18
CA ALA A 133 5.29 7.95 -1.96
C ALA A 133 6.10 8.37 -0.73
N VAL A 134 7.38 7.96 -0.66
CA VAL A 134 8.31 8.39 0.39
C VAL A 134 8.44 9.91 0.38
N PHE A 135 8.65 10.51 -0.79
CA PHE A 135 8.73 11.95 -0.96
C PHE A 135 7.46 12.65 -0.45
N GLY A 136 6.28 12.17 -0.84
CA GLY A 136 5.00 12.71 -0.41
C GLY A 136 4.79 12.65 1.11
N ILE A 137 5.14 11.52 1.74
CA ILE A 137 5.04 11.32 3.19
C ILE A 137 5.98 12.28 3.94
N VAL A 138 7.27 12.30 3.59
CA VAL A 138 8.27 13.16 4.25
C VAL A 138 7.89 14.63 4.13
N ARG A 139 7.43 15.03 2.94
CA ARG A 139 6.98 16.39 2.66
C ARG A 139 5.75 16.76 3.48
N ALA A 140 4.75 15.88 3.55
CA ALA A 140 3.53 16.10 4.31
C ALA A 140 3.82 16.24 5.81
N LEU A 141 4.72 15.42 6.38
CA LEU A 141 5.16 15.52 7.78
C LEU A 141 5.80 16.89 8.11
N ARG A 142 6.56 17.45 7.16
CA ARG A 142 7.21 18.77 7.30
C ARG A 142 6.31 19.96 6.91
N GLY A 143 5.12 19.67 6.38
CA GLY A 143 4.17 20.67 5.90
C GLY A 143 3.43 21.39 7.03
N ASN A 144 2.69 22.44 6.65
CA ASN A 144 1.86 23.20 7.59
C ASN A 144 0.43 22.65 7.70
N SER A 145 -0.02 21.84 6.73
CA SER A 145 -1.36 21.26 6.75
C SER A 145 -1.48 20.19 7.83
N ARG A 146 -2.34 20.44 8.83
CA ARG A 146 -2.59 19.51 9.94
C ARG A 146 -3.16 18.18 9.44
N SER A 147 -4.06 18.21 8.46
CA SER A 147 -4.66 16.99 7.89
C SER A 147 -3.63 16.14 7.15
N GLU A 148 -2.76 16.78 6.34
CA GLU A 148 -1.68 16.07 5.64
C GLU A 148 -0.68 15.44 6.61
N ARG A 149 -0.30 16.14 7.69
CA ARG A 149 0.57 15.58 8.74
C ARG A 149 -0.04 14.37 9.41
N VAL A 150 -1.34 14.40 9.72
CA VAL A 150 -2.03 13.24 10.33
C VAL A 150 -2.05 12.05 9.37
N MET A 151 -2.37 12.27 8.09
CA MET A 151 -2.35 11.19 7.09
C MET A 151 -0.95 10.62 6.91
N ALA A 152 0.07 11.47 6.87
CA ALA A 152 1.47 11.03 6.77
C ALA A 152 1.93 10.29 8.04
N ALA A 153 1.52 10.74 9.23
CA ALA A 153 1.80 10.03 10.48
C ALA A 153 1.13 8.65 10.52
N ALA A 154 -0.09 8.53 9.97
CA ALA A 154 -0.77 7.26 9.83
C ALA A 154 -0.09 6.32 8.83
N ALA A 155 0.46 6.87 7.74
CA ALA A 155 1.31 6.11 6.81
C ALA A 155 2.58 5.60 7.49
N VAL A 156 3.24 6.41 8.31
CA VAL A 156 4.39 5.97 9.12
C VAL A 156 3.99 4.90 10.12
N LEU A 157 2.88 5.08 10.84
CA LEU A 157 2.37 4.09 11.79
C LEU A 157 2.06 2.75 11.10
N GLN A 158 1.49 2.79 9.90
CA GLN A 158 1.27 1.60 9.08
C GLN A 158 2.58 0.90 8.71
N ILE A 159 3.60 1.65 8.28
CA ILE A 159 4.93 1.08 7.98
C ILE A 159 5.51 0.41 9.23
N LEU A 160 5.43 1.07 10.39
CA LEU A 160 5.91 0.53 11.66
C LEU A 160 5.15 -0.74 12.06
N ALA A 161 3.83 -0.77 11.91
CA ALA A 161 3.01 -1.93 12.20
C ALA A 161 3.35 -3.12 11.29
N VAL A 162 3.61 -2.87 10.00
CA VAL A 162 4.04 -3.91 9.06
C VAL A 162 5.48 -4.35 9.34
N ALA A 163 6.37 -3.47 9.80
CA ALA A 163 7.76 -3.81 10.12
C ALA A 163 7.87 -4.87 11.23
N VAL A 164 6.94 -4.85 12.19
CA VAL A 164 6.87 -5.86 13.28
C VAL A 164 5.99 -7.05 12.93
N PHE A 165 5.34 -7.08 11.78
CA PHE A 165 4.52 -8.22 11.35
C PHE A 165 5.43 -9.42 11.01
N HIS A 166 5.08 -10.63 11.47
CA HIS A 166 5.92 -11.83 11.30
C HIS A 166 6.32 -12.10 9.85
N MET A 167 5.44 -11.78 8.89
CA MET A 167 5.66 -11.93 7.45
C MET A 167 5.79 -10.57 6.77
N TRP A 168 6.52 -9.62 7.36
CA TRP A 168 6.63 -8.23 6.86
C TRP A 168 6.99 -8.13 5.37
N TRP A 169 7.72 -9.11 4.81
CA TRP A 169 8.13 -9.13 3.40
C TRP A 169 6.99 -9.45 2.42
N GLY A 170 5.83 -9.94 2.88
CA GLY A 170 4.64 -10.11 2.04
C GLY A 170 4.56 -11.38 1.19
N GLY A 171 5.48 -12.33 1.41
CA GLY A 171 5.60 -13.56 0.63
C GLY A 171 5.89 -13.31 -0.85
N ILE A 172 5.43 -14.21 -1.71
CA ILE A 172 5.59 -14.16 -3.17
C ILE A 172 4.77 -12.99 -3.75
N CYS A 173 5.43 -11.89 -4.09
CA CYS A 173 4.80 -10.72 -4.71
C CYS A 173 5.83 -9.84 -5.42
N PHE A 174 5.42 -8.85 -6.20
CA PHE A 174 6.34 -7.81 -6.68
C PHE A 174 6.22 -6.55 -5.81
N GLY A 175 7.33 -6.10 -5.24
CA GLY A 175 7.37 -4.92 -4.36
C GLY A 175 6.73 -5.13 -2.98
N PRO A 176 6.49 -4.04 -2.22
CA PRO A 176 5.98 -4.12 -0.85
C PRO A 176 4.46 -4.30 -0.80
N ARG A 177 3.98 -5.54 -0.92
CA ARG A 177 2.54 -5.91 -0.91
C ARG A 177 1.72 -5.31 0.25
N PHE A 178 2.31 -5.17 1.44
CA PHE A 178 1.65 -4.60 2.61
C PHE A 178 1.68 -3.08 2.67
N LEU A 179 2.51 -2.44 1.85
CA LEU A 179 2.59 -0.98 1.75
C LEU A 179 1.91 -0.43 0.49
N VAL A 180 1.20 -1.25 -0.29
CA VAL A 180 0.47 -0.77 -1.47
C VAL A 180 -0.45 0.39 -1.10
N GLU A 181 -1.23 0.26 -0.03
CA GLU A 181 -2.11 1.33 0.45
C GLU A 181 -1.33 2.57 0.91
N VAL A 182 -0.18 2.38 1.56
CA VAL A 182 0.73 3.48 1.93
C VAL A 182 1.26 4.20 0.69
N THR A 183 1.59 3.46 -0.36
CA THR A 183 2.06 4.01 -1.64
C THR A 183 1.04 4.96 -2.24
N TRP A 184 -0.24 4.58 -2.29
CA TRP A 184 -1.29 5.44 -2.85
C TRP A 184 -1.55 6.68 -1.99
N VAL A 185 -1.55 6.55 -0.67
CA VAL A 185 -1.64 7.70 0.23
C VAL A 185 -0.42 8.62 0.04
N GLY A 186 0.78 8.08 -0.08
CA GLY A 186 2.00 8.83 -0.33
C GLY A 186 1.99 9.56 -1.68
N ILE A 187 1.53 8.91 -2.75
CA ILE A 187 1.34 9.54 -4.07
C ILE A 187 0.33 10.68 -3.98
N TRP A 188 -0.79 10.46 -3.30
CA TRP A 188 -1.80 11.49 -3.07
C TRP A 188 -1.20 12.69 -2.33
N LEU A 189 -0.46 12.43 -1.25
CA LEU A 189 0.28 13.45 -0.50
C LEU A 189 1.34 14.16 -1.36
N ALA A 190 1.99 13.47 -2.29
CA ALA A 190 2.92 14.13 -3.22
C ALA A 190 2.21 15.10 -4.16
N SER A 191 0.96 14.80 -4.55
CA SER A 191 0.18 15.57 -5.52
C SER A 191 -0.70 16.70 -4.95
N SER A 192 -0.93 16.75 -3.63
CA SER A 192 -1.88 17.70 -3.04
C SER A 192 -1.50 19.17 -3.31
N ALA A 193 -2.48 20.04 -3.57
CA ALA A 193 -2.23 21.41 -4.04
C ALA A 193 -1.67 22.37 -2.97
N SER A 194 -1.86 22.05 -1.67
CA SER A 194 -1.28 22.75 -0.52
C SER A 194 0.25 22.89 -0.59
N VAL A 195 0.86 22.14 -1.52
CA VAL A 195 2.28 21.86 -1.67
C VAL A 195 2.99 22.81 -2.61
N ALA A 196 2.34 23.22 -3.70
CA ALA A 196 2.94 24.15 -4.64
C ALA A 196 3.19 25.52 -3.97
N ALA A 197 2.32 25.90 -3.03
CA ALA A 197 2.39 27.18 -2.33
C ALA A 197 3.38 27.17 -1.14
N ALA A 198 3.49 26.08 -0.38
CA ALA A 198 4.28 26.04 0.85
C ALA A 198 5.78 25.77 0.64
N GLY A 199 6.18 25.12 -0.47
CA GLY A 199 7.59 24.81 -0.75
C GLY A 199 8.41 26.03 -1.20
N VAL A 200 7.77 26.98 -1.87
CA VAL A 200 8.41 28.21 -2.38
C VAL A 200 8.82 29.15 -1.24
N THR A 201 8.06 29.16 -0.14
CA THR A 201 8.23 30.15 0.94
C THR A 201 9.36 29.82 1.91
N ARG A 202 9.78 28.55 2.07
CA ARG A 202 10.84 28.16 3.02
C ARG A 202 12.20 27.82 2.40
N ALA A 203 12.25 27.26 1.20
CA ALA A 203 13.49 26.67 0.66
C ALA A 203 14.28 27.60 -0.27
N GLY A 204 13.79 28.83 -0.51
CA GLY A 204 14.28 29.70 -1.57
C GLY A 204 14.07 29.10 -2.97
N LEU A 205 14.38 29.87 -4.01
CA LEU A 205 14.18 29.44 -5.41
C LEU A 205 15.04 28.21 -5.77
N ALA A 206 16.28 28.15 -5.28
CA ALA A 206 17.19 27.03 -5.54
C ALA A 206 16.70 25.72 -4.90
N GLY A 207 16.31 25.75 -3.62
CA GLY A 207 15.79 24.58 -2.93
C GLY A 207 14.47 24.09 -3.53
N ALA A 208 13.60 24.99 -3.98
CA ALA A 208 12.37 24.63 -4.68
C ALA A 208 12.63 23.92 -6.02
N ARG A 209 13.66 24.33 -6.78
CA ARG A 209 14.07 23.66 -8.03
C ARG A 209 14.60 22.26 -7.77
N VAL A 210 15.46 22.09 -6.77
CA VAL A 210 16.00 20.77 -6.40
C VAL A 210 14.89 19.84 -5.93
N ALA A 211 14.00 20.30 -5.04
CA ALA A 211 12.88 19.50 -4.57
C ALA A 211 11.93 19.09 -5.71
N ARG A 212 11.69 19.99 -6.68
CA ARG A 212 10.92 19.67 -7.89
C ARG A 212 11.63 18.62 -8.75
N GLY A 213 12.93 18.78 -8.98
CA GLY A 213 13.73 17.82 -9.74
C GLY A 213 13.70 16.42 -9.10
N LEU A 214 13.90 16.33 -7.79
CA LEU A 214 13.80 15.08 -7.03
C LEU A 214 12.38 14.49 -7.09
N GLY A 215 11.35 15.32 -6.99
CA GLY A 215 9.95 14.88 -7.11
C GLY A 215 9.63 14.30 -8.50
N VAL A 216 10.07 14.96 -9.57
CA VAL A 216 9.91 14.47 -10.95
C VAL A 216 10.66 13.15 -11.14
N LEU A 217 11.92 13.08 -10.69
CA LEU A 217 12.70 11.85 -10.74
C LEU A 217 12.00 10.70 -9.99
N ALA A 218 11.48 10.98 -8.80
CA ALA A 218 10.75 9.99 -7.99
C ALA A 218 9.48 9.49 -8.71
N VAL A 219 8.74 10.37 -9.39
CA VAL A 219 7.58 9.98 -10.21
C VAL A 219 8.02 9.09 -11.37
N VAL A 220 9.04 9.48 -12.13
CA VAL A 220 9.54 8.72 -13.27
C VAL A 220 9.99 7.32 -12.85
N VAL A 221 10.79 7.21 -11.79
CA VAL A 221 11.24 5.92 -11.26
C VAL A 221 10.06 5.06 -10.83
N THR A 222 9.10 5.64 -10.10
CA THR A 222 7.90 4.90 -9.64
C THR A 222 7.08 4.36 -10.81
N LEU A 223 6.90 5.17 -11.87
CA LEU A 223 6.17 4.75 -13.06
C LEU A 223 6.92 3.64 -13.82
N ILE A 224 8.23 3.78 -14.02
CA ILE A 224 9.04 2.76 -14.71
C ILE A 224 8.98 1.43 -13.94
N VAL A 225 9.25 1.45 -12.62
CA VAL A 225 9.22 0.22 -11.80
C VAL A 225 7.81 -0.38 -11.76
N GLY A 226 6.77 0.46 -11.67
CA GLY A 226 5.38 0.01 -11.72
C GLY A 226 5.01 -0.67 -13.05
N GLN A 227 5.46 -0.11 -14.19
CA GLN A 227 5.25 -0.72 -15.51
C GLN A 227 6.03 -2.03 -15.65
N LEU A 228 7.30 -2.07 -15.24
CA LEU A 228 8.08 -3.32 -15.22
C LEU A 228 7.38 -4.40 -14.39
N GLY A 229 6.89 -4.04 -13.21
CA GLY A 229 6.11 -4.94 -12.37
C GLY A 229 4.81 -5.42 -13.00
N LEU A 230 4.12 -4.58 -13.77
CA LEU A 230 2.86 -4.93 -14.41
C LEU A 230 3.06 -5.88 -15.60
N TRP A 231 4.07 -5.62 -16.43
CA TRP A 231 4.26 -6.31 -17.72
C TRP A 231 5.27 -7.45 -17.69
N CYS A 232 6.30 -7.32 -16.86
CA CYS A 232 7.45 -8.23 -16.90
C CYS A 232 7.52 -9.16 -15.70
N TRP A 233 6.73 -8.93 -14.64
CA TRP A 233 6.82 -9.75 -13.43
C TRP A 233 6.28 -11.16 -13.67
N ARG A 234 7.15 -12.15 -13.48
CA ARG A 234 6.79 -13.56 -13.40
C ARG A 234 7.22 -14.09 -12.04
N ALA A 235 6.24 -14.39 -11.20
CA ALA A 235 6.50 -14.90 -9.84
C ALA A 235 7.43 -16.13 -9.84
N GLU A 236 7.33 -16.95 -10.88
CA GLU A 236 8.12 -18.19 -11.06
C GLU A 236 9.61 -18.00 -11.30
N GLN A 237 10.12 -16.77 -11.50
CA GLN A 237 11.52 -16.54 -11.86
C GLN A 237 12.41 -16.24 -10.65
N TRP A 238 12.05 -15.22 -9.88
CA TRP A 238 12.86 -14.78 -8.75
C TRP A 238 12.40 -15.41 -7.44
N GLU A 239 11.08 -15.44 -7.19
CA GLU A 239 10.52 -15.86 -5.90
C GLU A 239 10.68 -17.36 -5.65
N THR A 240 10.53 -18.20 -6.66
CA THR A 240 10.74 -19.66 -6.53
C THR A 240 12.23 -19.99 -6.35
N ARG A 241 13.10 -19.28 -7.06
CA ARG A 241 14.55 -19.51 -7.07
C ARG A 241 15.21 -19.06 -5.77
N ARG A 242 14.84 -17.88 -5.26
CA ARG A 242 15.42 -17.32 -4.02
C ARG A 242 14.61 -17.64 -2.77
N ASN A 243 13.30 -17.79 -2.92
CA ASN A 243 12.34 -18.12 -1.87
C ASN A 243 12.54 -17.31 -0.57
N PRO A 244 12.05 -16.06 -0.51
CA PRO A 244 12.23 -15.21 0.66
C PRO A 244 11.49 -15.70 1.91
N ASP A 245 10.59 -16.68 1.79
CA ASP A 245 9.98 -17.35 2.94
C ASP A 245 10.99 -18.26 3.66
N ILE A 246 12.03 -18.72 2.96
CA ILE A 246 13.12 -19.56 3.51
C ILE A 246 14.37 -18.70 3.79
N ASP A 247 14.82 -17.88 2.83
CA ASP A 247 16.01 -17.03 2.97
C ASP A 247 15.68 -15.54 2.75
N GLN A 248 15.44 -14.83 3.86
CA GLN A 248 15.16 -13.40 3.82
C GLN A 248 16.38 -12.56 3.41
N ASN A 249 17.61 -13.09 3.45
CA ASN A 249 18.80 -12.35 3.00
C ASN A 249 18.74 -12.09 1.49
N ALA A 250 18.02 -12.92 0.73
CA ALA A 250 17.78 -12.68 -0.69
C ALA A 250 17.11 -11.32 -0.97
N LEU A 251 16.33 -10.80 -0.02
CA LEU A 251 15.71 -9.47 -0.15
C LEU A 251 16.74 -8.34 -0.16
N TRP A 252 17.96 -8.59 0.33
CA TRP A 252 19.05 -7.63 0.42
C TRP A 252 20.09 -7.75 -0.69
N ASP A 253 19.91 -8.70 -1.61
CA ASP A 253 20.78 -8.85 -2.78
C ASP A 253 20.47 -7.77 -3.82
N PHE A 254 21.32 -6.75 -3.90
CA PHE A 254 21.20 -5.67 -4.89
C PHE A 254 21.55 -6.11 -6.31
N VAL A 255 22.36 -7.16 -6.45
CA VAL A 255 22.79 -7.67 -7.75
C VAL A 255 21.71 -8.58 -8.33
N ASP A 256 21.01 -9.32 -7.48
CA ASP A 256 19.97 -10.26 -7.85
C ASP A 256 18.67 -9.99 -7.07
N SER A 257 18.15 -8.78 -7.26
CA SER A 257 16.83 -8.34 -6.81
C SER A 257 15.72 -8.69 -7.81
N PRO A 258 14.43 -8.60 -7.44
CA PRO A 258 13.30 -8.76 -8.36
C PRO A 258 13.38 -7.82 -9.59
N ILE A 259 13.79 -6.56 -9.37
CA ILE A 259 13.89 -5.56 -10.45
C ILE A 259 15.02 -5.94 -11.43
N THR A 260 16.18 -6.33 -10.91
CA THR A 260 17.34 -6.72 -11.74
C THR A 260 17.14 -8.06 -12.42
N ALA A 261 16.46 -9.01 -11.78
CA ALA A 261 16.14 -10.31 -12.37
C ALA A 261 15.24 -10.13 -13.59
N MET A 262 14.21 -9.30 -13.49
CA MET A 262 13.38 -8.95 -14.65
C MET A 262 14.18 -8.31 -15.78
N ALA A 263 15.10 -7.40 -15.47
CA ALA A 263 15.94 -6.77 -16.48
C ALA A 263 16.84 -7.78 -17.23
N ARG A 264 17.32 -8.84 -16.54
CA ARG A 264 18.08 -9.92 -17.16
C ARG A 264 17.19 -10.82 -18.01
N ASP A 265 16.02 -11.18 -17.51
CA ASP A 265 15.12 -12.08 -18.23
C ASP A 265 14.61 -11.46 -19.55
N ILE A 266 14.37 -10.14 -19.58
CA ILE A 266 14.04 -9.42 -20.82
C ILE A 266 15.16 -9.54 -21.85
N ARG A 267 16.42 -9.63 -21.41
CA ARG A 267 17.59 -9.80 -22.29
C ARG A 267 17.71 -11.23 -22.80
N ASP A 268 17.49 -12.21 -21.93
CA ASP A 268 17.73 -13.63 -22.23
C ASP A 268 16.54 -14.29 -22.95
N GLN A 269 15.33 -13.78 -22.76
CA GLN A 269 14.12 -14.16 -23.48
C GLN A 269 13.52 -12.90 -24.11
N PRO A 270 14.04 -12.43 -25.26
CA PRO A 270 13.43 -11.31 -25.96
C PRO A 270 11.97 -11.69 -26.18
N ILE A 271 11.07 -10.87 -25.63
CA ILE A 271 9.64 -11.09 -25.69
C ILE A 271 9.30 -11.26 -27.16
N ALA A 272 9.05 -12.50 -27.59
CA ALA A 272 8.63 -12.76 -28.96
C ALA A 272 7.33 -11.96 -29.11
N MET A 273 7.37 -10.92 -29.92
CA MET A 273 6.29 -9.92 -30.00
C MET A 273 4.97 -10.59 -30.45
N ASP A 274 5.09 -11.73 -31.12
CA ASP A 274 4.00 -12.65 -31.46
C ASP A 274 3.22 -13.15 -30.24
N THR A 275 3.86 -13.28 -29.06
CA THR A 275 3.22 -13.71 -27.80
C THR A 275 2.41 -12.59 -27.15
N LEU A 276 2.73 -11.32 -27.41
CA LEU A 276 1.97 -10.17 -26.89
C LEU A 276 0.67 -9.93 -27.66
N LEU A 277 0.60 -10.38 -28.92
CA LEU A 277 -0.59 -10.33 -29.76
C LEU A 277 -1.45 -11.59 -29.68
N ALA A 278 -0.88 -12.71 -29.22
CA ALA A 278 -1.64 -13.92 -29.00
C ALA A 278 -2.56 -13.74 -27.77
N PRO A 279 -3.88 -14.00 -27.87
CA PRO A 279 -4.75 -14.01 -26.70
C PRO A 279 -4.18 -15.00 -25.67
N PRO A 280 -4.24 -14.69 -24.37
CA PRO A 280 -3.67 -15.53 -23.33
C PRO A 280 -4.27 -16.93 -23.43
N ARG A 281 -3.51 -17.86 -24.02
CA ARG A 281 -3.86 -19.27 -24.01
C ARG A 281 -3.69 -19.69 -22.56
N MET A 282 -4.79 -19.77 -21.81
CA MET A 282 -4.83 -20.55 -20.59
C MET A 282 -4.44 -21.98 -20.99
N ARG A 283 -3.15 -22.30 -20.86
CA ARG A 283 -2.68 -23.68 -20.83
C ARG A 283 -3.20 -24.26 -19.52
N CYS A 284 -4.48 -24.65 -19.51
CA CYS A 284 -4.92 -25.70 -18.61
C CYS A 284 -4.14 -26.95 -19.05
N GLU A 285 -2.97 -27.16 -18.45
CA GLU A 285 -2.29 -28.44 -18.52
C GLU A 285 -3.21 -29.46 -17.87
N ALA A 286 -4.06 -30.09 -18.69
CA ALA A 286 -4.76 -31.30 -18.37
C ALA A 286 -3.71 -32.43 -18.28
N GLY A 287 -2.93 -32.45 -17.21
CA GLY A 287 -1.82 -33.36 -17.05
C GLY A 287 -1.53 -33.66 -15.59
N HIS A 288 -1.89 -34.87 -15.17
CA HIS A 288 -1.51 -35.51 -13.91
C HIS A 288 -2.32 -35.16 -12.65
N LEU A 289 -3.60 -35.52 -12.66
CA LEU A 289 -4.18 -36.18 -11.48
C LEU A 289 -3.56 -37.58 -11.37
N ARG A 290 -2.41 -37.69 -10.68
CA ARG A 290 -1.98 -38.98 -10.12
C ARG A 290 -2.84 -39.23 -8.89
N THR A 291 -3.63 -40.28 -8.95
CA THR A 291 -4.33 -40.90 -7.83
C THR A 291 -3.33 -41.23 -6.73
N PHE A 292 -3.42 -40.53 -5.59
CA PHE A 292 -2.89 -41.04 -4.32
C PHE A 292 -3.91 -42.03 -3.78
N HIS A 293 -3.60 -43.32 -3.90
CA HIS A 293 -4.22 -44.42 -3.17
C HIS A 293 -3.32 -44.80 -2.00
#